data_AF-A0A7V3NMV7-F1
#
_entry.id   AF-A0A7V3NMV7-F1
#
_cell.length_a   1.000
_cell.length_b   1.000
_cell.length_c   1.000
_cell.angle_alpha   90.00
_cell.angle_beta   90.00
_cell.angle_gamma   90.00
#
_symmetry.space_group_name_H-M   'P 1'
#
loop_
_entity.id
_entity.type
_entity.pdbx_description
1 polymer ?
#
loop_
_entity_poly.entity_id
_entity_poly.type
_entity_poly.pdbx_seq_one_letter_code
_entity_poly.pdbx_strand_id
1 'polypeptide(L)'
;MDFEQIFYTVVIGLWIAGVVLYIWYFRKSFIQKRKENEEQRSKRKLGKRCPQCRNIINYKRTVCQHCGYQFPEVSTHDYHPGQRKKKRGKRCPQCGNIINYKREVCQHCGYKFGVDKPGAKSGDTPEQEQKVSN
;
A
#
# COMPACT_ATOMS: atom_id res chain seq x y z
N MET A 1 -61.19 -21.53 20.39
CA MET A 1 -59.73 -21.71 20.29
C MET A 1 -59.31 -22.49 21.50
N ASP A 2 -58.74 -23.68 21.32
CA ASP A 2 -58.37 -24.55 22.42
C ASP A 2 -57.11 -24.04 23.14
N PHE A 3 -57.07 -24.20 24.46
CA PHE A 3 -55.98 -23.75 25.32
C PHE A 3 -54.61 -24.28 24.87
N GLU A 4 -54.57 -25.50 24.31
CA GLU A 4 -53.35 -26.09 23.77
C GLU A 4 -52.78 -25.30 22.59
N GLN A 5 -53.62 -24.82 21.68
CA GLN A 5 -53.18 -24.04 20.52
C GLN A 5 -52.58 -22.69 20.94
N ILE A 6 -53.14 -22.07 22.00
CA ILE A 6 -52.61 -20.84 22.58
C ILE A 6 -51.25 -21.11 23.23
N PHE A 7 -51.10 -22.21 23.97
CA PHE A 7 -49.83 -22.58 24.57
C PHE A 7 -48.74 -22.83 23.52
N TYR A 8 -49.04 -23.59 22.45
CA TYR A 8 -48.08 -23.87 21.38
C TYR A 8 -47.63 -22.60 20.64
N THR A 9 -48.55 -21.69 20.31
CA THR A 9 -48.20 -20.44 19.61
C THR A 9 -47.31 -19.52 20.45
N VAL A 10 -47.55 -19.44 21.76
CA VAL A 10 -46.68 -18.66 22.67
C VAL A 10 -45.30 -19.29 22.78
N VAL A 11 -45.23 -20.62 22.96
CA VAL A 11 -43.95 -21.35 23.07
C VAL A 11 -43.13 -21.23 21.78
N ILE A 12 -43.76 -21.42 20.61
CA ILE A 12 -43.12 -21.28 19.31
C ILE A 12 -42.67 -19.83 19.09
N GLY A 13 -43.49 -18.84 19.46
CA GLY A 13 -43.14 -17.42 19.36
C GLY A 13 -41.88 -17.07 20.17
N LEU A 14 -41.79 -17.57 21.41
CA LEU A 14 -40.60 -17.41 22.25
C LEU A 14 -39.38 -18.13 21.66
N TRP A 15 -39.59 -19.31 21.07
CA TRP A 15 -38.52 -20.08 20.43
C TRP A 15 -37.96 -19.36 19.20
N ILE A 16 -38.82 -18.86 18.32
CA ILE A 16 -38.43 -18.09 17.12
C ILE A 16 -37.71 -16.81 17.53
N ALA A 17 -38.24 -16.07 18.51
CA ALA A 17 -37.59 -14.87 19.03
C ALA A 17 -36.17 -15.17 19.58
N GLY A 18 -36.03 -16.27 20.32
CA GLY A 18 -34.74 -16.76 20.81
C GLY A 18 -33.76 -17.11 19.68
N VAL A 19 -34.22 -17.82 18.64
CA VAL A 19 -33.40 -18.17 17.48
C VAL A 19 -32.96 -16.92 16.70
N VAL A 20 -33.86 -15.94 16.51
CA VAL A 20 -33.53 -14.67 15.84
C VAL A 20 -32.48 -13.89 16.64
N LEU A 21 -32.64 -13.78 17.96
CA LEU A 21 -31.66 -13.13 18.83
C LEU A 21 -30.33 -13.87 18.83
N TYR A 22 -30.35 -15.21 18.85
CA TYR A 22 -29.16 -16.04 18.77
C TYR A 22 -28.41 -15.83 17.44
N ILE A 23 -29.10 -15.85 16.30
CA ILE A 23 -28.51 -15.61 14.99
C ILE A 23 -27.92 -14.20 14.91
N TRP A 24 -28.62 -13.19 15.45
CA TRP A 24 -28.13 -11.82 15.48
C TRP A 24 -26.87 -11.68 16.34
N TYR A 25 -26.86 -12.28 17.53
CA TYR A 25 -25.70 -12.33 18.41
C TYR A 25 -24.52 -13.06 17.76
N PHE A 26 -24.77 -14.21 17.14
CA PHE A 26 -23.76 -15.02 16.46
C PHE A 26 -23.16 -14.28 15.26
N ARG A 27 -23.99 -13.60 14.46
CA ARG A 27 -23.52 -12.72 13.37
C ARG A 27 -22.63 -11.59 13.89
N LYS A 28 -23.02 -10.93 14.98
CA LYS A 28 -22.23 -9.85 15.61
C LYS A 28 -20.88 -10.36 16.10
N SER A 29 -20.85 -11.52 16.75
CA SER A 29 -19.62 -12.18 17.22
C SER A 29 -18.68 -12.55 16.07
N PHE A 30 -19.21 -13.09 14.97
CA PHE A 30 -18.41 -13.46 13.79
C PHE A 30 -17.77 -12.25 13.08
N ILE A 31 -18.45 -11.11 13.05
CA ILE A 31 -17.93 -9.89 12.41
C ILE A 31 -16.68 -9.37 13.16
N GLN A 32 -16.69 -9.43 14.50
CA GLN A 32 -15.57 -8.95 15.31
C GLN A 32 -14.30 -9.79 15.09
N LYS A 33 -14.45 -11.12 15.05
CA LYS A 33 -13.34 -12.06 14.80
C LYS A 33 -12.71 -11.90 13.42
N ARG A 34 -13.48 -11.49 12.40
CA ARG A 34 -12.93 -11.20 11.06
C ARG A 34 -12.00 -9.98 11.07
N LYS A 35 -12.36 -8.91 11.80
CA LYS A 35 -11.55 -7.68 11.86
C LYS A 35 -10.19 -7.91 12.52
N GLU A 36 -10.15 -8.64 13.63
CA GLU A 36 -8.89 -8.98 14.32
C GLU A 36 -7.94 -9.80 13.43
N ASN A 37 -8.48 -10.79 12.73
CA ASN A 37 -7.71 -11.62 11.79
C ASN A 37 -7.17 -10.80 10.61
N GLU A 38 -7.96 -9.85 10.11
CA GLU A 38 -7.54 -8.95 9.03
C GLU A 38 -6.46 -7.98 9.48
N GLU A 39 -6.57 -7.40 10.68
CA GLU A 39 -5.56 -6.54 11.26
C GLU A 39 -4.24 -7.30 11.49
N GLN A 40 -4.31 -8.52 12.05
CA GLN A 40 -3.15 -9.38 12.21
C GLN A 40 -2.51 -9.74 10.85
N ARG A 41 -3.33 -10.08 9.84
CA ARG A 41 -2.84 -10.37 8.49
C ARG A 41 -2.20 -9.15 7.84
N SER A 42 -2.77 -7.97 8.04
CA SER A 42 -2.21 -6.70 7.58
C SER A 42 -0.85 -6.46 8.22
N LYS A 43 -0.74 -6.55 9.56
CA LYS A 43 0.53 -6.42 10.30
C LYS A 43 1.61 -7.40 9.80
N ARG A 44 1.23 -8.64 9.44
CA ARG A 44 2.16 -9.63 8.87
C ARG A 44 2.66 -9.27 7.46
N LYS A 45 1.89 -8.53 6.66
CA LYS A 45 2.28 -8.11 5.31
C LYS A 45 3.21 -6.88 5.28
N LEU A 46 3.38 -6.19 6.41
CA LEU A 46 4.30 -5.06 6.53
C LEU A 46 5.76 -5.56 6.73
N GLY A 47 6.33 -6.09 5.65
CA GLY A 47 7.76 -6.39 5.57
C GLY A 47 8.52 -5.26 4.87
N LYS A 48 9.69 -4.88 5.39
CA LYS A 48 10.67 -4.04 4.67
C LYS A 48 11.84 -4.88 4.21
N ARG A 49 12.41 -4.55 3.05
CA ARG A 49 13.56 -5.27 2.48
C ARG A 49 14.85 -4.68 3.02
N CYS A 50 15.72 -5.51 3.58
CA CYS A 50 17.03 -5.05 4.01
C CYS A 50 17.87 -4.61 2.79
N PRO A 51 18.50 -3.41 2.81
CA PRO A 51 19.32 -2.94 1.69
C PRO A 51 20.61 -3.75 1.52
N GLN A 52 21.13 -4.35 2.61
CA GLN A 52 22.36 -5.13 2.61
C GLN A 52 22.13 -6.58 2.14
N CYS A 53 21.32 -7.35 2.87
CA CYS A 53 21.14 -8.78 2.58
C CYS A 53 19.89 -9.11 1.76
N ARG A 54 19.06 -8.12 1.41
CA ARG A 54 17.83 -8.27 0.60
C ARG A 54 16.74 -9.17 1.20
N ASN A 55 16.94 -9.69 2.41
CA ASN A 55 15.92 -10.42 3.17
C ASN A 55 14.77 -9.49 3.57
N ILE A 56 13.57 -10.05 3.60
CA ILE A 56 12.36 -9.36 4.05
C ILE A 56 12.27 -9.51 5.56
N ILE A 57 12.20 -8.39 6.27
CA ILE A 57 12.09 -8.35 7.72
C ILE A 57 10.86 -7.55 8.15
N ASN A 58 10.41 -7.72 9.40
CA ASN A 58 9.31 -6.95 9.95
C ASN A 58 9.61 -5.43 9.93
N TYR A 59 8.66 -4.61 9.47
CA TYR A 59 8.88 -3.16 9.35
C TYR A 59 9.23 -2.47 10.68
N LYS A 60 8.73 -3.00 11.82
CA LYS A 60 8.97 -2.44 13.17
C LYS A 60 10.37 -2.67 13.71
N ARG A 61 11.14 -3.59 13.13
CA ARG A 61 12.48 -3.91 13.64
C ARG A 61 13.49 -2.85 13.26
N THR A 62 14.31 -2.47 14.22
CA THR A 62 15.45 -1.55 14.05
C THR A 62 16.71 -2.26 13.58
N VAL A 63 16.80 -3.59 13.68
CA VAL A 63 17.97 -4.37 13.26
C VAL A 63 17.56 -5.58 12.40
N CYS A 64 18.32 -5.84 11.33
CA CYS A 64 18.13 -7.01 10.48
C CYS A 64 18.64 -8.28 11.19
N GLN A 65 17.79 -9.31 11.31
CA GLN A 65 18.18 -10.59 11.93
C GLN A 65 19.13 -11.45 11.11
N HIS A 66 19.28 -11.18 9.82
CA HIS A 66 20.11 -12.01 8.94
C HIS A 66 21.52 -11.45 8.74
N CYS A 67 21.70 -10.13 8.85
CA CYS A 67 23.00 -9.50 8.60
C CYS A 67 23.39 -8.41 9.58
N GLY A 68 22.58 -8.15 10.63
CA GLY A 68 22.90 -7.14 11.65
C GLY A 68 22.74 -5.69 11.22
N TYR A 69 22.32 -5.40 9.98
CA TYR A 69 22.13 -4.03 9.51
C TYR A 69 21.13 -3.26 10.39
N GLN A 70 21.56 -2.12 10.93
CA GLN A 70 20.73 -1.20 11.71
C GLN A 70 19.98 -0.25 10.78
N PHE A 71 18.66 -0.18 10.95
CA PHE A 71 17.80 0.75 10.25
C PHE A 71 17.75 2.05 11.03
N PRO A 72 17.77 3.21 10.35
CA PRO A 72 17.51 4.47 11.02
C PRO A 72 16.12 4.42 11.67
N GLU A 73 16.01 4.94 12.89
CA GLU A 73 14.73 5.06 13.59
C GLU A 73 13.86 6.07 12.84
N VAL A 74 12.98 5.56 11.99
CA VAL A 74 11.97 6.37 11.33
C VAL A 74 10.87 6.60 12.36
N SER A 75 10.78 7.84 12.86
CA SER A 75 9.65 8.28 13.67
C SER A 75 8.36 7.95 12.94
N THR A 76 7.42 7.32 13.64
CA THR A 76 6.22 6.70 13.06
C THR A 76 5.22 7.69 12.45
N HIS A 77 5.59 8.96 12.29
CA HIS A 77 4.73 9.99 11.72
C HIS A 77 4.68 9.98 10.18
N ASP A 78 5.63 9.31 9.52
CA ASP A 78 5.70 9.26 8.05
C ASP A 78 5.39 7.85 7.47
N TYR A 79 4.74 6.98 8.25
CA TYR A 79 4.28 5.68 7.74
C TYR A 79 2.97 5.84 6.95
N HIS A 80 3.08 6.15 5.66
CA HIS A 80 1.95 6.02 4.72
C HIS A 80 2.04 4.68 3.95
N PRO A 81 1.34 3.61 4.40
CA PRO A 81 1.20 2.39 3.61
C PRO A 81 0.35 2.72 2.37
N GLY A 82 0.98 2.88 1.22
CA GLY A 82 0.24 3.03 -0.04
C GLY A 82 0.71 4.11 -1.00
N GLN A 83 1.74 4.90 -0.69
CA GLN A 83 2.29 5.83 -1.67
C GLN A 83 3.21 5.14 -2.69
N ARG A 84 2.69 4.16 -3.43
CA ARG A 84 3.05 4.08 -4.84
C ARG A 84 2.50 5.36 -5.44
N LYS A 85 3.29 6.45 -5.49
CA LYS A 85 2.97 7.60 -6.34
C LYS A 85 2.71 7.01 -7.72
N LYS A 86 1.44 6.83 -8.10
CA LYS A 86 1.03 6.52 -9.46
C LYS A 86 1.39 7.78 -10.24
N LYS A 87 2.67 7.92 -10.58
CA LYS A 87 3.10 8.85 -11.61
C LYS A 87 2.47 8.29 -12.87
N ARG A 88 1.23 8.71 -13.16
CA ARG A 88 0.64 8.56 -14.48
C ARG A 88 1.67 9.16 -15.45
N GLY A 89 1.83 8.59 -16.63
CA GLY A 89 2.77 9.13 -17.60
C GLY A 89 2.11 10.17 -18.50
N LYS A 90 2.91 10.94 -19.26
CA LYS A 90 2.42 11.64 -20.45
C LYS A 90 2.30 10.66 -21.61
N ARG A 91 1.29 10.84 -22.46
CA ARG A 91 1.15 10.07 -23.69
C ARG A 91 2.05 10.66 -24.78
N CYS A 92 2.82 9.82 -25.46
CA CYS A 92 3.57 10.26 -26.62
C CYS A 92 2.59 10.55 -27.78
N PRO A 93 2.64 11.74 -28.40
CA PRO A 93 1.77 12.07 -29.53
C PRO A 93 2.09 11.23 -30.78
N GLN A 94 3.32 10.75 -30.92
CA GLN A 94 3.76 10.04 -32.12
C GLN A 94 3.50 8.53 -32.08
N CYS A 95 3.63 7.88 -30.91
CA CYS A 95 3.43 6.42 -30.81
C CYS A 95 2.32 6.00 -29.82
N GLY A 96 1.67 6.95 -29.14
CA GLY A 96 0.57 6.64 -28.21
C GLY A 96 0.99 5.98 -26.89
N ASN A 97 2.27 5.61 -26.71
CA ASN A 97 2.77 4.99 -25.49
C ASN A 97 2.79 5.97 -24.31
N ILE A 98 2.54 5.45 -23.11
CA ILE A 98 2.58 6.21 -21.85
C ILE A 98 4.02 6.23 -21.32
N ILE A 99 4.58 7.42 -21.13
CA ILE A 99 5.95 7.61 -20.67
C ILE A 99 6.01 8.48 -19.41
N ASN A 100 7.05 8.36 -18.60
CA ASN A 100 7.21 9.19 -17.41
C ASN A 100 7.25 10.69 -17.76
N TYR A 101 6.50 11.54 -17.04
CA TYR A 101 6.46 12.99 -17.27
C TYR A 101 7.84 13.67 -17.26
N LYS A 102 8.79 13.13 -16.47
CA LYS A 102 10.16 13.67 -16.36
C LYS A 102 11.05 13.38 -17.57
N ARG A 103 10.65 12.49 -18.48
CA ARG A 103 11.47 12.14 -19.64
C ARG A 103 11.25 13.14 -20.77
N GLU A 104 12.35 13.60 -21.35
CA GLU A 104 12.34 14.54 -22.49
C GLU A 104 12.27 13.81 -23.83
N VAL A 105 12.53 12.51 -23.86
CA VAL A 105 12.51 11.68 -25.07
C VAL A 105 11.69 10.41 -24.84
N CYS A 106 10.87 10.04 -25.82
CA CYS A 106 10.13 8.78 -25.82
C CYS A 106 11.07 7.60 -26.08
N GLN A 107 11.07 6.60 -25.21
CA GLN A 107 11.92 5.40 -25.36
C GLN A 107 11.44 4.44 -26.45
N HIS A 108 10.19 4.58 -26.92
CA HIS A 108 9.62 3.66 -27.90
C HIS A 108 9.78 4.16 -29.34
N CYS A 109 9.82 5.47 -29.56
CA CYS A 109 9.89 6.04 -30.92
C CYS A 109 10.88 7.20 -31.08
N GLY A 110 11.60 7.58 -30.02
CA GLY A 110 12.59 8.67 -30.08
C GLY A 110 12.00 10.09 -30.14
N TYR A 111 10.68 10.25 -30.07
CA TYR A 111 10.04 11.58 -30.07
C TYR A 111 10.53 12.44 -28.91
N LYS A 112 11.05 13.63 -29.22
CA LYS A 112 11.51 14.63 -28.24
C LYS A 112 10.36 15.55 -27.87
N PHE A 113 10.07 15.64 -26.57
CA PHE A 113 9.07 16.56 -26.05
C PHE A 113 9.72 17.94 -25.93
N GLY A 114 9.18 18.95 -26.61
CA GLY A 114 9.63 20.33 -26.50
C GLY A 114 9.67 20.76 -25.03
N VAL A 115 10.81 21.30 -24.61
CA VAL A 115 11.07 21.74 -23.24
C VAL A 115 10.91 23.26 -23.20
N ASP A 116 9.68 23.72 -23.20
CA ASP A 116 9.37 25.09 -22.83
C ASP A 116 9.18 25.10 -21.31
N LYS A 117 10.31 25.24 -20.58
CA LYS A 117 10.30 25.56 -19.15
C LYS A 117 11.02 26.88 -18.91
N PRO A 118 10.34 27.93 -18.44
CA PRO A 118 10.97 28.82 -17.49
C PRO A 118 10.88 28.14 -16.11
N GLY A 119 12.02 27.73 -15.56
CA GLY A 119 12.15 27.46 -14.12
C GLY A 119 12.52 26.04 -13.72
N ALA A 120 13.81 25.70 -13.84
CA ALA A 120 14.51 24.88 -12.85
C ALA A 120 16.01 25.19 -12.99
N LYS A 121 16.50 26.07 -12.11
CA LYS A 121 17.94 26.32 -11.95
C LYS A 121 18.59 25.13 -11.23
N SER A 122 19.64 24.62 -11.85
CA SER A 122 20.81 23.96 -11.25
C SER A 122 21.77 23.79 -12.45
N GLY A 123 22.72 24.67 -12.73
CA GLY A 123 23.64 25.27 -11.77
C GLY A 123 24.52 24.15 -11.24
N ASP A 124 25.51 23.73 -12.04
CA ASP A 124 26.86 23.33 -11.63
C ASP A 124 27.64 22.76 -12.85
N THR A 125 28.38 23.64 -13.53
CA THR A 125 29.63 23.31 -14.25
C THR A 125 30.64 24.36 -13.80
N PRO A 126 31.79 23.95 -13.25
CA PRO A 126 33.09 24.14 -13.94
C PRO A 126 33.93 22.83 -13.93
N GLU A 127 34.63 22.48 -15.02
CA GLU A 127 36.08 22.72 -15.25
C GLU A 127 36.97 21.90 -14.28
N GLN A 128 37.96 21.05 -14.64
CA GLN A 128 39.05 21.00 -15.64
C GLN A 128 39.40 19.50 -15.89
N GLU A 129 40.13 19.06 -16.94
CA GLU A 129 41.60 18.98 -16.93
C GLU A 129 42.19 18.63 -18.33
N GLN A 130 43.16 19.45 -18.73
CA GLN A 130 44.33 19.27 -19.61
C GLN A 130 44.53 17.98 -20.43
N LYS A 131 44.78 18.17 -21.74
CA LYS A 131 45.83 17.42 -22.45
C LYS A 131 46.71 18.39 -23.24
N VAL A 132 47.93 18.56 -22.72
CA VAL A 132 49.06 19.24 -23.35
C VAL A 132 49.63 18.37 -24.45
N SER A 133 49.95 19.01 -25.57
CA SER A 133 50.71 18.49 -26.71
C SER A 133 52.15 18.19 -26.29
N ASN A 134 52.64 17.00 -26.61
CA ASN A 134 54.04 16.77 -26.96
C ASN A 134 54.13 15.56 -27.89
#